data_AF-A0A6G8F2W7-F1
#
_entry.id   AF-A0A6G8F2W7-F1
#
_cell.length_a   1.000
_cell.length_b   1.000
_cell.length_c   1.000
_cell.angle_alpha   90.00
_cell.angle_beta   90.00
_cell.angle_gamma   90.00
#
_symmetry.space_group_name_H-M   'P 1'
#
loop_
_entity.id
_entity.type
_entity.pdbx_description
1 polymer ?
#
loop_
_entity_poly.entity_id
_entity_poly.type
_entity_poly.pdbx_seq_one_letter_code
_entity_poly.pdbx_strand_id
1 'polypeptide(L)'
;MAEDNKKTVLHSEPATAFARENSSDGLRVFVAGGARSGNDEIYVEEAYRLGRQIVKMNLRLDFGLSNSGIMGAVARGVVDEWNKRHCGVEVKSPINAVTTDSYFCLYPQDDKLLQQIGEVILAKTLEERKQKLLKADFVVFAPGGVGTLDELAYDCVAMQDGFLDVKPFILYNIDGFFYHLLEYLKQISAKGFAEPLPFIVVDNSNELEIVFRLLKLRYVDSQDSKTAYGNTRQLIYEIPYFLKKKIDSSIHVEDLIAEMDNIRANGTEEQQRELDNEIEQAYLEKEIERMYERLAKTGSDTAVVSEKLTKLKKRRLKWK
;
A
#
# COMPACT_ATOMS: atom_id res chain seq x y z
N MET A 1 -53.49 27.49 3.63
CA MET A 1 -52.52 27.31 2.54
C MET A 1 -51.31 26.63 3.15
N ALA A 2 -51.07 25.39 2.73
CA ALA A 2 -49.97 24.56 3.20
C ALA A 2 -48.68 25.00 2.52
N GLU A 3 -47.61 25.20 3.28
CA GLU A 3 -46.26 25.29 2.75
C GLU A 3 -45.49 24.03 3.16
N ASP A 4 -45.32 23.16 2.15
CA ASP A 4 -44.53 21.94 2.18
C ASP A 4 -43.06 22.27 2.46
N ASN A 5 -42.63 21.99 3.69
CA ASN A 5 -41.22 22.03 4.05
C ASN A 5 -40.56 20.69 3.67
N LYS A 6 -40.28 20.50 2.37
CA LYS A 6 -39.46 19.38 1.89
C LYS A 6 -38.04 19.56 2.41
N LYS A 7 -37.73 18.90 3.53
CA LYS A 7 -36.36 18.55 3.92
C LYS A 7 -35.77 17.70 2.80
N THR A 8 -34.95 18.32 1.96
CA THR A 8 -34.07 17.60 1.03
C THR A 8 -33.10 16.78 1.88
N VAL A 9 -33.33 15.47 1.90
CA VAL A 9 -32.38 14.49 2.42
C VAL A 9 -31.15 14.56 1.51
N LEU A 10 -30.11 15.25 1.97
CA LEU A 10 -28.78 15.11 1.40
C LEU A 10 -28.28 13.72 1.78
N HIS A 11 -28.56 12.73 0.93
CA HIS A 11 -27.77 11.51 0.86
C HIS A 11 -26.36 11.92 0.43
N SER A 12 -25.50 12.26 1.37
CA SER A 12 -24.08 12.43 1.10
C SER A 12 -23.47 11.04 0.88
N GLU A 13 -23.38 10.62 -0.38
CA GLU A 13 -22.47 9.53 -0.75
C GLU A 13 -21.06 9.90 -0.26
N PRO A 14 -20.39 9.05 0.55
CA PRO A 14 -18.98 9.21 0.81
C PRO A 14 -18.23 8.72 -0.42
N ALA A 15 -18.32 9.44 -1.53
CA ALA A 15 -17.40 9.22 -2.63
C ALA A 15 -16.09 9.94 -2.28
N THR A 16 -15.10 9.13 -1.94
CA THR A 16 -13.71 9.50 -1.65
C THR A 16 -13.11 10.28 -2.82
N ALA A 17 -12.13 11.15 -2.54
CA ALA A 17 -11.39 11.88 -3.57
C ALA A 17 -10.74 10.92 -4.58
N PHE A 18 -10.17 9.81 -4.10
CA PHE A 18 -9.59 8.73 -4.92
C PHE A 18 -10.59 8.12 -5.93
N ALA A 19 -11.85 7.90 -5.51
CA ALA A 19 -12.87 7.34 -6.40
C ALA A 19 -13.47 8.37 -7.38
N ARG A 20 -13.57 9.65 -6.97
CA ARG A 20 -14.16 10.72 -7.79
C ARG A 20 -13.22 11.24 -8.89
N GLU A 21 -11.93 11.40 -8.60
CA GLU A 21 -10.99 12.03 -9.55
C GLU A 21 -10.58 11.10 -10.71
N ASN A 22 -10.57 9.79 -10.50
CA ASN A 22 -9.98 8.81 -11.44
C ASN A 22 -11.00 7.88 -12.12
N SER A 23 -12.27 8.29 -12.20
CA SER A 23 -13.38 7.45 -12.71
C SER A 23 -13.27 7.03 -14.19
N SER A 24 -12.45 7.69 -15.01
CA SER A 24 -12.22 7.31 -16.43
C SER A 24 -10.99 6.43 -16.66
N ASP A 25 -9.89 6.64 -15.93
CA ASP A 25 -8.60 5.97 -16.18
C ASP A 25 -8.18 4.94 -15.14
N GLY A 26 -8.85 4.89 -13.97
CA GLY A 26 -8.49 3.99 -12.87
C GLY A 26 -7.28 4.45 -12.07
N LEU A 27 -7.25 4.09 -10.79
CA LEU A 27 -6.15 4.43 -9.88
C LEU A 27 -4.84 3.76 -10.30
N ARG A 28 -3.73 4.48 -10.16
CA ARG A 28 -2.37 4.05 -10.52
C ARG A 28 -1.57 3.72 -9.28
N VAL A 29 -0.96 2.54 -9.29
CA VAL A 29 0.01 2.13 -8.28
C VAL A 29 1.40 2.03 -8.90
N PHE A 30 2.37 2.73 -8.32
CA PHE A 30 3.77 2.52 -8.66
C PHE A 30 4.31 1.35 -7.85
N VAL A 31 4.87 0.34 -8.51
CA VAL A 31 5.59 -0.75 -7.83
C VAL A 31 7.09 -0.64 -8.08
N ALA A 32 7.83 -0.37 -7.01
CA ALA A 32 9.29 -0.43 -6.94
C ALA A 32 9.72 -1.83 -6.47
N GLY A 33 10.73 -2.44 -7.09
CA GLY A 33 11.18 -3.78 -6.69
C GLY A 33 12.46 -4.24 -7.38
N GLY A 34 12.99 -5.37 -6.94
CA GLY A 34 14.23 -5.92 -7.48
C GLY A 34 14.13 -6.40 -8.93
N ALA A 35 15.16 -6.12 -9.72
CA ALA A 35 15.38 -6.79 -11.02
C ALA A 35 15.85 -8.24 -10.87
N ARG A 36 16.22 -8.66 -9.65
CA ARG A 36 16.57 -10.05 -9.30
C ARG A 36 15.49 -10.65 -8.43
N SER A 37 15.36 -11.98 -8.46
CA SER A 37 14.30 -12.72 -7.76
C SER A 37 14.50 -12.83 -6.24
N GLY A 38 15.73 -12.62 -5.76
CA GLY A 38 16.12 -13.11 -4.44
C GLY A 38 16.44 -14.60 -4.47
N ASN A 39 16.73 -15.17 -3.29
CA ASN A 39 17.10 -16.58 -3.15
C ASN A 39 15.95 -17.46 -2.64
N ASP A 40 14.86 -16.86 -2.19
CA ASP A 40 13.65 -17.55 -1.74
C ASP A 40 12.53 -17.30 -2.76
N GLU A 41 11.85 -18.37 -3.16
CA GLU A 41 10.77 -18.34 -4.15
C GLU A 41 9.57 -17.53 -3.65
N ILE A 42 9.38 -17.42 -2.33
CA ILE A 42 8.26 -16.68 -1.72
C ILE A 42 8.19 -15.23 -2.23
N TYR A 43 9.34 -14.59 -2.50
CA TYR A 43 9.37 -13.22 -2.98
C TYR A 43 8.77 -13.08 -4.37
N VAL A 44 9.08 -14.02 -5.27
CA VAL A 44 8.55 -14.04 -6.64
C VAL A 44 7.07 -14.41 -6.62
N GLU A 45 6.67 -15.37 -5.79
CA GLU A 45 5.27 -15.78 -5.65
C GLU A 45 4.39 -14.64 -5.15
N GLU A 46 4.81 -13.97 -4.08
CA GLU A 46 4.06 -12.86 -3.48
C GLU A 46 4.04 -11.62 -4.40
N ALA A 47 5.13 -11.37 -5.15
CA ALA A 47 5.18 -10.34 -6.19
C ALA A 47 4.23 -10.62 -7.36
N TYR A 48 4.16 -11.87 -7.81
CA TYR A 48 3.17 -12.30 -8.80
C TYR A 48 1.74 -12.11 -8.30
N ARG A 49 1.47 -12.48 -7.04
CA ARG A 49 0.16 -12.26 -6.40
C ARG A 49 -0.18 -10.77 -6.30
N LEU A 50 0.77 -9.91 -5.95
CA LEU A 50 0.61 -8.44 -5.99
C LEU A 50 0.16 -7.99 -7.38
N GLY A 51 0.83 -8.42 -8.46
CA GLY A 51 0.45 -8.09 -9.83
C GLY A 51 -1.00 -8.48 -10.15
N ARG A 52 -1.43 -9.69 -9.75
CA ARG A 52 -2.82 -10.11 -9.91
C ARG A 52 -3.79 -9.24 -9.11
N GLN A 53 -3.43 -8.82 -7.90
CA GLN A 53 -4.30 -7.99 -7.06
C GLN A 53 -4.51 -6.59 -7.64
N ILE A 54 -3.51 -6.02 -8.32
CA ILE A 54 -3.64 -4.75 -9.04
C ILE A 54 -4.81 -4.81 -10.03
N VAL A 55 -4.82 -5.83 -10.89
CA VAL A 55 -5.90 -6.03 -11.85
C VAL A 55 -7.22 -6.31 -11.14
N LYS A 56 -7.21 -7.19 -10.12
CA LYS A 56 -8.42 -7.52 -9.36
C LYS A 56 -9.13 -6.29 -8.81
N MET A 57 -8.37 -5.28 -8.38
CA MET A 57 -8.87 -4.02 -7.82
C MET A 57 -9.18 -2.94 -8.85
N ASN A 58 -9.06 -3.23 -10.14
CA ASN A 58 -9.19 -2.28 -11.26
C ASN A 58 -8.18 -1.13 -11.14
N LEU A 59 -6.94 -1.47 -10.77
CA LEU A 59 -5.81 -0.53 -10.73
C LEU A 59 -4.96 -0.67 -11.99
N ARG A 60 -4.20 0.38 -12.30
CA ARG A 60 -3.14 0.40 -13.32
C ARG A 60 -1.77 0.32 -12.65
N LEU A 61 -0.86 -0.42 -13.26
CA LEU A 61 0.51 -0.56 -12.79
C LEU A 61 1.40 0.48 -13.46
N ASP A 62 2.00 1.36 -12.69
CA ASP A 62 3.20 2.09 -13.09
C ASP A 62 4.42 1.31 -12.60
N PHE A 63 5.39 1.05 -13.47
CA PHE A 63 6.59 0.31 -13.04
C PHE A 63 7.83 0.65 -13.87
N GLY A 64 9.00 0.37 -13.30
CA GLY A 64 10.30 0.74 -13.86
C GLY A 64 10.78 -0.03 -15.09
N LEU A 65 9.95 -0.88 -15.71
CA LEU A 65 10.24 -1.79 -16.82
C LEU A 65 11.30 -2.87 -16.50
N SER A 66 10.83 -4.11 -16.29
CA SER A 66 11.68 -5.31 -16.24
C SER A 66 10.91 -6.58 -16.56
N ASN A 67 11.58 -7.54 -17.22
CA ASN A 67 11.05 -8.87 -17.53
C ASN A 67 11.42 -9.95 -16.50
N SER A 68 12.26 -9.63 -15.52
CA SER A 68 12.88 -10.58 -14.60
C SER A 68 12.78 -10.14 -13.13
N GLY A 69 13.13 -11.04 -12.22
CA GLY A 69 13.07 -10.79 -10.78
C GLY A 69 11.67 -10.44 -10.26
N ILE A 70 11.65 -9.61 -9.21
CA ILE A 70 10.43 -9.15 -8.54
C ILE A 70 9.57 -8.30 -9.49
N MET A 71 10.16 -7.33 -10.19
CA MET A 71 9.41 -6.49 -11.13
C MET A 71 8.78 -7.31 -12.27
N GLY A 72 9.54 -8.26 -12.84
CA GLY A 72 9.01 -9.15 -13.86
C GLY A 72 7.87 -10.04 -13.34
N ALA A 73 7.93 -10.47 -12.07
CA ALA A 73 6.87 -11.25 -11.45
C ALA A 73 5.58 -10.44 -11.30
N VAL A 74 5.68 -9.17 -10.85
CA VAL A 74 4.55 -8.24 -10.77
C VAL A 74 3.92 -8.03 -12.15
N ALA A 75 4.74 -7.71 -13.15
CA ALA A 75 4.26 -7.49 -14.52
C ALA A 75 3.57 -8.73 -15.10
N ARG A 76 4.13 -9.94 -14.90
CA ARG A 76 3.48 -11.20 -15.27
C ARG A 76 2.14 -11.38 -14.58
N GLY A 77 2.06 -11.11 -13.27
CA GLY A 77 0.81 -11.20 -12.51
C GLY A 77 -0.28 -10.27 -13.04
N VAL A 78 0.09 -9.05 -13.45
CA VAL A 78 -0.84 -8.12 -14.10
C VAL A 78 -1.31 -8.66 -15.44
N VAL A 79 -0.37 -9.06 -16.32
CA VAL A 79 -0.69 -9.55 -17.66
C VAL A 79 -1.59 -10.78 -17.61
N ASP A 80 -1.26 -11.78 -16.78
CA ASP A 80 -2.01 -13.02 -16.68
C ASP A 80 -3.45 -12.79 -16.20
N GLU A 81 -3.63 -11.98 -15.14
CA GLU A 81 -4.97 -11.68 -14.62
C GLU A 81 -5.78 -10.81 -15.59
N TRP A 82 -5.11 -9.90 -16.31
CA TRP A 82 -5.74 -9.06 -17.32
C TRP A 82 -6.25 -9.89 -18.49
N ASN A 83 -5.41 -10.76 -19.06
CA ASN A 83 -5.81 -11.66 -20.15
C ASN A 83 -6.93 -12.59 -19.70
N LYS A 84 -6.86 -13.12 -18.47
CA LYS A 84 -7.94 -13.94 -17.89
C LYS A 84 -9.29 -13.21 -17.89
N ARG A 85 -9.32 -11.92 -17.51
CA ARG A 85 -10.55 -11.09 -17.53
C ARG A 85 -11.08 -10.82 -18.93
N HIS A 86 -10.21 -10.83 -19.93
CA HIS A 86 -10.54 -10.64 -21.34
C HIS A 86 -10.70 -11.98 -22.09
N CYS A 87 -11.09 -13.04 -21.38
CA CYS A 87 -11.33 -14.37 -21.96
C CYS A 87 -10.11 -14.94 -22.72
N GLY A 88 -8.90 -14.60 -22.30
CA GLY A 88 -7.66 -15.03 -22.95
C GLY A 88 -7.32 -14.29 -24.24
N VAL A 89 -8.08 -13.26 -24.62
CA VAL A 89 -7.71 -12.38 -25.73
C VAL A 89 -6.52 -11.54 -25.28
N GLU A 90 -5.40 -11.67 -25.99
CA GLU A 90 -4.21 -10.83 -25.76
C GLU A 90 -4.53 -9.38 -26.13
N VAL A 91 -4.83 -8.60 -25.09
CA VAL A 91 -4.99 -7.16 -25.16
C VAL A 91 -3.91 -6.50 -24.33
N LYS A 92 -3.48 -5.32 -24.76
CA LYS A 92 -2.53 -4.50 -24.03
C LYS A 92 -2.94 -4.36 -22.56
N SER A 93 -2.03 -4.75 -21.67
CA SER A 93 -2.26 -4.75 -20.21
C SER A 93 -2.32 -3.33 -19.64
N PRO A 94 -2.91 -3.13 -18.44
CA PRO A 94 -2.99 -1.83 -17.77
C PRO A 94 -1.66 -1.43 -17.13
N ILE A 95 -0.55 -1.66 -17.85
CA ILE A 95 0.81 -1.38 -17.42
C ILE A 95 1.33 -0.15 -18.17
N ASN A 96 1.75 0.86 -17.42
CA ASN A 96 2.53 1.99 -17.90
C ASN A 96 3.99 1.79 -17.43
N ALA A 97 4.86 1.38 -18.35
CA ALA A 97 6.27 1.18 -18.05
C ALA A 97 7.04 2.47 -18.25
N VAL A 98 7.81 2.91 -17.25
CA VAL A 98 8.65 4.10 -17.36
C VAL A 98 10.11 3.70 -17.27
N THR A 99 10.86 3.99 -18.33
CA THR A 99 12.27 3.60 -18.44
C THR A 99 13.07 4.65 -19.21
N THR A 100 14.38 4.47 -19.30
CA THR A 100 15.23 5.27 -20.21
C THR A 100 15.47 4.50 -21.50
N ASP A 101 15.82 5.22 -22.57
CA ASP A 101 16.20 4.61 -23.84
C ASP A 101 17.31 3.56 -23.69
N SER A 102 18.32 3.89 -22.87
CA SER A 102 19.44 3.00 -22.54
C SER A 102 19.01 1.70 -21.84
N TYR A 103 17.99 1.74 -20.98
CA TYR A 103 17.50 0.56 -20.27
C TYR A 103 16.54 -0.24 -21.14
N PHE A 104 15.72 0.43 -21.95
CA PHE A 104 14.81 -0.23 -22.88
C PHE A 104 15.57 -1.08 -23.91
N CYS A 105 16.69 -0.57 -24.44
CA CYS A 105 17.53 -1.28 -25.41
C CYS A 105 18.23 -2.54 -24.86
N LEU A 106 18.19 -2.78 -23.55
CA LEU A 106 18.75 -4.00 -22.94
C LEU A 106 17.86 -5.23 -23.14
N TYR A 107 16.60 -5.03 -23.51
CA TYR A 107 15.63 -6.11 -23.67
C TYR A 107 15.51 -6.55 -25.13
N PRO A 108 15.37 -7.86 -25.40
CA PRO A 108 15.05 -8.35 -26.73
C PRO A 108 13.74 -7.76 -27.25
N GLN A 109 13.70 -7.41 -28.53
CA GLN A 109 12.50 -6.85 -29.17
C GLN A 109 11.34 -7.87 -29.26
N ASP A 110 11.67 -9.16 -29.16
CA ASP A 110 10.75 -10.29 -29.15
C ASP A 110 10.39 -10.76 -27.74
N ASP A 111 10.68 -9.97 -26.70
CA ASP A 111 10.29 -10.31 -25.33
C ASP A 111 8.75 -10.33 -25.19
N LYS A 112 8.21 -11.53 -24.92
CA LYS A 112 6.77 -11.78 -24.85
C LYS A 112 6.05 -11.01 -23.74
N LEU A 113 6.73 -10.71 -22.64
CA LEU A 113 6.11 -9.95 -21.55
C LEU A 113 6.04 -8.47 -21.94
N LEU A 114 7.13 -7.93 -22.48
CA LEU A 114 7.19 -6.52 -22.86
C LEU A 114 6.23 -6.19 -24.01
N GLN A 115 5.99 -7.13 -24.93
CA GLN A 115 4.99 -6.97 -26.00
C GLN A 115 3.56 -6.81 -25.48
N GLN A 116 3.28 -7.27 -24.26
CA GLN A 116 1.95 -7.17 -23.63
C GLN A 116 1.80 -5.92 -22.75
N ILE A 117 2.85 -5.12 -22.57
CA ILE A 117 2.78 -3.85 -21.85
C ILE A 117 1.91 -2.86 -22.64
N GLY A 118 1.01 -2.17 -21.94
CA GLY A 118 0.13 -1.20 -22.57
C GLY A 118 0.87 -0.01 -23.17
N GLU A 119 1.65 0.66 -22.33
CA GLU A 119 2.42 1.85 -22.70
C GLU A 119 3.86 1.76 -22.18
N VAL A 120 4.82 2.18 -23.01
CA VAL A 120 6.22 2.37 -22.61
C VAL A 120 6.57 3.84 -22.78
N ILE A 121 6.91 4.49 -21.68
CA ILE A 121 7.27 5.90 -21.60
C ILE A 121 8.78 6.01 -21.45
N LEU A 122 9.43 6.61 -22.43
CA LEU A 122 10.87 6.87 -22.39
C LEU A 122 11.16 8.22 -21.71
N ALA A 123 12.01 8.18 -20.69
CA ALA A 123 12.56 9.35 -20.01
C ALA A 123 14.00 9.61 -20.48
N LYS A 124 14.42 10.87 -20.48
CA LYS A 124 15.77 11.28 -20.89
C LYS A 124 16.81 10.99 -19.81
N THR A 125 16.41 11.04 -18.54
CA THR A 125 17.28 10.82 -17.38
C THR A 125 16.64 9.88 -16.36
N LEU A 126 17.44 9.33 -15.45
CA LEU A 126 16.92 8.53 -14.33
C LEU A 126 16.05 9.37 -13.38
N GLU A 127 16.38 10.65 -13.22
CA GLU A 127 15.59 11.59 -12.43
C GLU A 127 14.21 11.81 -13.04
N GLU A 128 14.13 12.09 -14.35
CA GLU A 128 12.86 12.24 -15.06
C GLU A 128 12.04 10.94 -15.00
N ARG A 129 12.70 9.78 -15.05
CA ARG A 129 12.07 8.47 -14.88
C ARG A 129 11.39 8.36 -13.51
N LYS A 130 12.08 8.71 -12.41
CA LYS A 130 11.50 8.70 -11.06
C LYS A 130 10.31 9.65 -10.94
N GLN A 131 10.45 10.89 -11.41
CA GLN A 131 9.37 11.88 -11.39
C GLN A 131 8.12 11.43 -12.15
N LYS A 132 8.29 10.72 -13.28
CA LYS A 132 7.17 10.15 -14.03
C LYS A 132 6.49 9.00 -13.29
N LEU A 133 7.24 8.12 -12.63
CA LEU A 133 6.70 7.02 -11.80
C LEU A 133 5.96 7.55 -10.57
N LEU A 134 6.45 8.65 -9.98
CA LEU A 134 5.85 9.30 -8.82
C LEU A 134 4.48 9.95 -9.09
N LYS A 135 4.05 10.03 -10.35
CA LYS A 135 2.69 10.45 -10.72
C LYS A 135 1.63 9.40 -10.37
N ALA A 136 2.00 8.22 -9.90
CA ALA A 136 1.07 7.25 -9.35
C ALA A 136 0.37 7.79 -8.09
N ASP A 137 -0.82 7.28 -7.81
CA ASP A 137 -1.63 7.73 -6.66
C ASP A 137 -1.06 7.19 -5.33
N PHE A 138 -0.43 6.02 -5.36
CA PHE A 138 0.30 5.44 -4.22
C PHE A 138 1.43 4.53 -4.68
N VAL A 139 2.34 4.19 -3.75
CA VAL A 139 3.55 3.43 -4.06
C VAL A 139 3.62 2.15 -3.23
N VAL A 140 4.02 1.04 -3.86
CA VAL A 140 4.37 -0.22 -3.20
C VAL A 140 5.85 -0.48 -3.40
N PHE A 141 6.61 -0.52 -2.31
CA PHE A 141 7.99 -1.00 -2.30
C PHE A 141 7.97 -2.50 -2.01
N ALA A 142 8.26 -3.30 -3.02
CA ALA A 142 8.47 -4.74 -2.92
C ALA A 142 9.95 -5.07 -2.65
N PRO A 143 10.29 -6.28 -2.21
CA PRO A 143 11.68 -6.69 -1.97
C PRO A 143 12.59 -6.37 -3.17
N GLY A 144 13.78 -5.84 -2.88
CA GLY A 144 14.64 -5.30 -3.92
C GLY A 144 16.01 -4.88 -3.43
N GLY A 145 16.86 -4.50 -4.40
CA GLY A 145 18.24 -4.08 -4.12
C GLY A 145 18.36 -2.58 -3.84
N VAL A 146 19.57 -2.07 -4.07
CA VAL A 146 19.88 -0.63 -3.90
C VAL A 146 19.04 0.29 -4.78
N GLY A 147 18.53 -0.18 -5.93
CA GLY A 147 17.63 0.60 -6.78
C GLY A 147 16.28 0.88 -6.10
N THR A 148 15.70 -0.13 -5.46
CA THR A 148 14.47 0.04 -4.67
C THR A 148 14.70 0.92 -3.44
N LEU A 149 15.88 0.82 -2.83
CA LEU A 149 16.27 1.71 -1.72
C LEU A 149 16.44 3.16 -2.18
N ASP A 150 17.03 3.37 -3.35
CA ASP A 150 17.20 4.69 -3.97
C ASP A 150 15.84 5.32 -4.32
N GLU A 151 14.91 4.54 -4.88
CA GLU A 151 13.52 4.98 -5.10
C GLU A 151 12.84 5.34 -3.77
N LEU A 152 12.91 4.47 -2.75
CA LEU A 152 12.32 4.75 -1.44
C LEU A 152 12.89 6.02 -0.81
N ALA A 153 14.21 6.17 -0.77
CA ALA A 153 14.86 7.32 -0.16
C ALA A 153 14.53 8.60 -0.93
N TYR A 154 14.56 8.56 -2.26
CA TYR A 154 14.21 9.70 -3.11
C TYR A 154 12.76 10.12 -2.88
N ASP A 155 11.82 9.18 -2.91
CA ASP A 155 10.39 9.44 -2.76
C ASP A 155 10.08 10.03 -1.37
N CYS A 156 10.76 9.54 -0.33
CA CYS A 156 10.65 10.09 1.03
C CYS A 156 11.15 11.53 1.12
N VAL A 157 12.31 11.83 0.51
CA VAL A 157 12.86 13.19 0.47
C VAL A 157 11.95 14.11 -0.35
N ALA A 158 11.46 13.67 -1.50
CA ALA A 158 10.56 14.44 -2.34
C ALA A 158 9.26 14.81 -1.60
N MET A 159 8.71 13.92 -0.77
CA MET A 159 7.57 14.24 0.10
C MET A 159 7.92 15.21 1.22
N GLN A 160 9.07 15.04 1.88
CA GLN A 160 9.49 15.91 2.98
C GLN A 160 9.77 17.34 2.51
N ASP A 161 10.36 17.48 1.32
CA ASP A 161 10.69 18.78 0.73
C ASP A 161 9.50 19.42 -0.01
N GLY A 162 8.35 18.73 -0.09
CA GLY A 162 7.13 19.23 -0.73
C GLY A 162 7.15 19.21 -2.26
N PHE A 163 8.06 18.47 -2.88
CA PHE A 163 8.08 18.21 -4.33
C PHE A 163 7.06 17.15 -4.74
N LEU A 164 6.65 16.29 -3.80
CA LEU A 164 5.62 15.28 -3.97
C LEU A 164 4.53 15.48 -2.92
N ASP A 165 3.27 15.51 -3.35
CA ASP A 165 2.14 15.47 -2.43
C ASP A 165 2.20 14.22 -1.57
N VAL A 166 1.81 14.36 -0.30
CA VAL A 166 1.85 13.25 0.64
C VAL A 166 0.89 12.17 0.19
N LYS A 167 1.43 11.00 -0.15
CA LYS A 167 0.66 9.85 -0.60
C LYS A 167 1.02 8.58 0.14
N PRO A 168 0.14 7.56 0.12
CA PRO A 168 0.38 6.32 0.84
C PRO A 168 1.57 5.55 0.26
N PHE A 169 2.53 5.22 1.13
CA PHE A 169 3.62 4.30 0.82
C PHE A 169 3.41 2.97 1.52
N ILE A 170 3.40 1.89 0.75
CA ILE A 170 3.26 0.52 1.22
C ILE A 170 4.61 -0.17 1.17
N LEU A 171 5.08 -0.70 2.29
CA LEU A 171 6.19 -1.66 2.32
C LEU A 171 5.62 -3.07 2.29
N TYR A 172 5.90 -3.79 1.20
CA TYR A 172 5.48 -5.17 1.05
C TYR A 172 6.51 -6.09 1.72
N ASN A 173 6.35 -6.27 3.01
CA ASN A 173 7.30 -6.85 3.96
C ASN A 173 7.28 -8.38 3.95
N ILE A 174 7.38 -8.98 2.76
CA ILE A 174 7.40 -10.42 2.57
C ILE A 174 8.53 -11.01 3.39
N ASP A 175 8.18 -11.98 4.24
CA ASP A 175 9.11 -12.67 5.13
C ASP A 175 9.97 -11.72 6.01
N GLY A 176 9.48 -10.50 6.29
CA GLY A 176 10.21 -9.55 7.13
C GLY A 176 11.35 -8.79 6.43
N PHE A 177 11.37 -8.78 5.09
CA PHE A 177 12.43 -8.16 4.28
C PHE A 177 12.79 -6.72 4.71
N PHE A 178 11.79 -5.91 5.08
CA PHE A 178 11.97 -4.50 5.43
C PHE A 178 12.22 -4.23 6.92
N TYR A 179 12.31 -5.25 7.78
CA TYR A 179 12.45 -5.03 9.23
C TYR A 179 13.64 -4.16 9.62
N HIS A 180 14.82 -4.40 9.02
CA HIS A 180 16.02 -3.64 9.34
C HIS A 180 15.94 -2.20 8.82
N LEU A 181 15.38 -2.00 7.63
CA LEU A 181 15.16 -0.66 7.08
C LEU A 181 14.19 0.14 7.95
N LEU A 182 13.06 -0.46 8.33
CA LEU A 182 12.07 0.17 9.21
C LEU A 182 12.67 0.56 10.56
N GLU A 183 13.50 -0.29 11.17
CA GLU A 183 14.18 0.09 12.42
C GLU A 183 15.16 1.24 12.18
N TYR A 184 15.94 1.20 11.09
CA TYR A 184 16.88 2.27 10.78
C TYR A 184 16.17 3.61 10.59
N LEU A 185 15.08 3.65 9.81
CA LEU A 185 14.27 4.86 9.61
C LEU A 185 13.66 5.35 10.93
N LYS A 186 13.20 4.45 11.80
CA LYS A 186 12.76 4.81 13.17
C LYS A 186 13.89 5.44 13.99
N GLN A 187 15.12 4.94 13.89
CA GLN A 187 16.28 5.51 14.59
C GLN A 187 16.69 6.88 14.06
N ILE A 188 16.61 7.10 12.74
CA ILE A 188 16.81 8.42 12.12
C ILE A 188 15.84 9.42 12.76
N SER A 189 14.56 9.07 12.81
CA SER A 189 13.55 9.96 13.38
C SER A 189 13.73 10.16 14.90
N ALA A 190 14.00 9.10 15.66
CA ALA A 190 14.25 9.19 17.09
C ALA A 190 15.45 10.07 17.46
N LYS A 191 16.43 10.18 16.56
CA LYS A 191 17.60 11.06 16.71
C LYS A 191 17.37 12.50 16.19
N GLY A 192 16.15 12.81 15.72
CA GLY A 192 15.79 14.14 15.25
C GLY A 192 16.29 14.49 13.85
N PHE A 193 16.72 13.51 13.05
CA PHE A 193 17.17 13.75 11.67
C PHE A 193 16.03 13.77 10.65
N ALA A 194 14.85 13.26 11.01
CA ALA A 194 13.67 13.27 10.15
C ALA A 194 12.37 13.15 10.96
N GLU A 195 11.27 13.63 10.40
CA GLU A 195 9.94 13.29 10.90
C GLU A 195 9.60 11.81 10.62
N PRO A 196 8.77 11.16 11.45
CA PRO A 196 8.31 9.80 11.18
C PRO A 196 7.54 9.74 9.86
N LEU A 197 7.81 8.74 9.04
CA LEU A 197 7.08 8.49 7.80
C LEU A 197 5.96 7.47 8.04
N PRO A 198 4.74 7.70 7.52
CA PRO A 198 3.60 6.83 7.77
C PRO A 198 3.59 5.70 6.73
N PHE A 199 4.54 4.77 6.83
CA PHE A 199 4.52 3.57 5.98
C PHE A 199 3.39 2.63 6.38
N ILE A 200 2.58 2.23 5.41
CA ILE A 200 1.70 1.07 5.53
C ILE A 200 2.57 -0.17 5.35
N VAL A 201 2.60 -1.06 6.35
CA VAL A 201 3.35 -2.31 6.25
C VAL A 201 2.36 -3.44 6.05
N VAL A 202 2.59 -4.27 5.04
CA VAL A 202 1.80 -5.48 4.75
C VAL A 202 2.72 -6.66 4.57
N ASP A 203 2.39 -7.77 5.22
CA ASP A 203 3.31 -8.91 5.32
C ASP A 203 3.06 -9.98 4.24
N ASN A 204 1.90 -9.95 3.57
CA ASN A 204 1.52 -10.86 2.49
C ASN A 204 0.40 -10.30 1.58
N SER A 205 0.12 -11.01 0.50
CA SER A 205 -0.84 -10.64 -0.54
C SER A 205 -2.30 -10.54 -0.06
N ASN A 206 -2.68 -11.22 1.03
CA ASN A 206 -4.01 -11.09 1.62
C ASN A 206 -4.16 -9.74 2.33
N GLU A 207 -3.14 -9.34 3.11
CA GLU A 207 -3.13 -8.03 3.77
C GLU A 207 -3.11 -6.89 2.72
N LEU A 208 -2.29 -7.07 1.68
CA LEU A 208 -2.20 -6.13 0.56
C LEU A 208 -3.55 -5.95 -0.15
N GLU A 209 -4.32 -7.03 -0.34
CA GLU A 209 -5.68 -6.96 -0.90
C GLU A 209 -6.59 -6.04 -0.07
N ILE A 210 -6.57 -6.21 1.25
CA ILE A 210 -7.38 -5.42 2.19
C ILE A 210 -6.94 -3.95 2.14
N VAL A 211 -5.63 -3.69 2.14
CA VAL A 211 -5.10 -2.32 2.03
C VAL A 211 -5.51 -1.67 0.73
N PHE A 212 -5.44 -2.35 -0.41
CA PHE A 212 -5.88 -1.79 -1.69
C PHE A 212 -7.36 -1.42 -1.68
N ARG A 213 -8.22 -2.27 -1.09
CA ARG A 213 -9.64 -1.96 -0.92
C ARG A 213 -9.84 -0.74 -0.03
N LEU A 214 -9.17 -0.67 1.12
CA LEU A 214 -9.31 0.45 2.04
C LEU A 214 -8.77 1.76 1.44
N LEU A 215 -7.68 1.72 0.67
CA LEU A 215 -7.20 2.88 -0.08
C LEU A 215 -8.25 3.36 -1.08
N LYS A 216 -8.87 2.45 -1.83
CA LYS A 216 -9.89 2.80 -2.81
C LYS A 216 -11.17 3.36 -2.18
N LEU A 217 -11.62 2.75 -1.07
CA LEU A 217 -12.94 3.02 -0.49
C LEU A 217 -12.94 4.04 0.64
N ARG A 218 -11.82 4.22 1.34
CA ARG A 218 -11.76 4.98 2.59
C ARG A 218 -10.70 6.07 2.63
N TYR A 219 -9.62 5.95 1.84
CA TYR A 219 -8.58 6.96 1.85
C TYR A 219 -9.11 8.27 1.23
N VAL A 220 -9.00 9.34 2.00
CA VAL A 220 -9.33 10.69 1.55
C VAL A 220 -8.03 11.38 1.20
N ASP A 221 -7.83 11.63 -0.09
CA ASP A 221 -6.67 12.38 -0.51
C ASP A 221 -6.80 13.86 -0.13
N SER A 222 -5.66 14.51 0.08
CA SER A 222 -5.61 15.92 0.45
C SER A 222 -4.34 16.57 -0.06
N GLN A 223 -4.49 17.73 -0.69
CA GLN A 223 -3.37 18.59 -1.05
C GLN A 223 -2.71 19.25 0.17
N ASP A 224 -3.36 19.21 1.34
CA ASP A 224 -2.73 19.64 2.60
C ASP A 224 -1.91 18.48 3.18
N SER A 225 -0.58 18.63 3.17
CA SER A 225 0.36 17.59 3.61
C SER A 225 0.07 17.07 5.03
N LYS A 226 -0.39 17.95 5.94
CA LYS A 226 -0.72 17.57 7.32
C LYS A 226 -1.97 16.69 7.39
N THR A 227 -2.99 17.03 6.60
CA THR A 227 -4.23 16.26 6.50
C THR A 227 -3.99 14.92 5.81
N ALA A 228 -3.27 14.88 4.70
CA ALA A 228 -2.90 13.64 4.02
C ALA A 228 -2.07 12.70 4.91
N TYR A 229 -1.12 13.27 5.68
CA TYR A 229 -0.37 12.54 6.69
C TYR A 229 -1.30 11.97 7.78
N GLY A 230 -2.24 12.77 8.27
CA GLY A 230 -3.26 12.35 9.25
C GLY A 230 -4.12 11.19 8.73
N ASN A 231 -4.61 11.29 7.50
CA ASN A 231 -5.44 10.29 6.85
C ASN A 231 -4.68 8.97 6.66
N THR A 232 -3.41 9.05 6.23
CA THR A 232 -2.54 7.86 6.10
C THR A 232 -2.30 7.19 7.46
N ARG A 233 -2.03 7.99 8.50
CA ARG A 233 -1.83 7.43 9.85
C ARG A 233 -3.09 6.80 10.43
N GLN A 234 -4.25 7.40 10.20
CA GLN A 234 -5.51 6.83 10.62
C GLN A 234 -5.74 5.48 9.93
N LEU A 235 -5.45 5.40 8.62
CA LEU A 235 -5.55 4.14 7.89
C LEU A 235 -4.63 3.07 8.45
N ILE A 236 -3.37 3.40 8.74
CA ILE A 236 -2.39 2.48 9.36
C ILE A 236 -2.90 1.93 10.70
N TYR A 237 -3.53 2.79 11.49
CA TYR A 237 -4.07 2.42 12.80
C TYR A 237 -5.24 1.45 12.69
N GLU A 238 -6.08 1.61 11.68
CA GLU A 238 -7.30 0.82 11.50
C GLU A 238 -7.10 -0.47 10.69
N ILE A 239 -6.08 -0.56 9.82
CA ILE A 239 -5.83 -1.78 9.01
C ILE A 239 -5.88 -3.07 9.85
N PRO A 240 -5.21 -3.17 11.01
CA PRO A 240 -5.23 -4.39 11.83
C PRO A 240 -6.63 -4.83 12.27
N TYR A 241 -7.57 -3.89 12.47
CA TYR A 241 -8.97 -4.20 12.76
C TYR A 241 -9.62 -4.96 11.59
N PHE A 242 -9.45 -4.47 10.37
CA PHE A 242 -9.97 -5.14 9.17
C PHE A 242 -9.32 -6.50 8.94
N LEU A 243 -7.99 -6.62 9.15
CA LEU A 243 -7.28 -7.90 9.06
C LEU A 243 -7.85 -8.93 10.06
N LYS A 244 -8.15 -8.50 11.29
CA LYS A 244 -8.67 -9.36 12.34
C LYS A 244 -10.13 -9.77 12.11
N LYS A 245 -10.96 -8.86 11.59
CA LYS A 245 -12.39 -9.12 11.32
C LYS A 245 -12.60 -9.93 10.05
N LYS A 246 -11.77 -9.75 9.02
CA LYS A 246 -11.86 -10.51 7.76
C LYS A 246 -11.22 -11.90 7.90
N ILE A 247 -11.94 -12.80 8.56
CA ILE A 247 -11.46 -14.18 8.80
C ILE A 247 -11.57 -15.09 7.57
N ASP A 248 -12.51 -14.81 6.65
CA ASP A 248 -12.72 -15.61 5.44
C ASP A 248 -13.33 -14.78 4.28
N SER A 249 -13.75 -15.46 3.21
CA SER A 249 -14.34 -14.84 2.02
C SER A 249 -15.79 -14.38 2.17
N SER A 250 -16.50 -14.81 3.21
CA SER A 250 -17.89 -14.40 3.51
C SER A 250 -17.99 -13.02 4.12
N ILE A 251 -16.90 -12.52 4.73
CA ILE A 251 -16.83 -11.17 5.29
C ILE A 251 -16.18 -10.24 4.27
N HIS A 252 -16.91 -9.22 3.84
CA HIS A 252 -16.43 -8.22 2.89
C HIS A 252 -15.92 -6.97 3.62
N VAL A 253 -14.87 -6.35 3.05
CA VAL A 253 -14.27 -5.13 3.64
C VAL A 253 -15.27 -3.97 3.60
N GLU A 254 -16.07 -3.94 2.54
CA GLU A 254 -17.16 -2.99 2.31
C GLU A 254 -18.19 -3.01 3.44
N ASP A 255 -18.60 -4.20 3.89
CA ASP A 255 -19.56 -4.37 4.98
C ASP A 255 -18.97 -3.88 6.31
N LEU A 256 -17.69 -4.19 6.57
CA LEU A 256 -16.97 -3.72 7.76
C LEU A 256 -16.83 -2.20 7.78
N ILE A 257 -16.57 -1.57 6.62
CA ILE A 257 -16.54 -0.11 6.49
C ILE A 257 -17.92 0.47 6.81
N ALA A 258 -18.99 -0.07 6.20
CA ALA A 258 -20.35 0.42 6.41
C ALA A 258 -20.80 0.30 7.88
N GLU A 259 -20.46 -0.81 8.54
CA GLU A 259 -20.70 -1.01 9.97
C GLU A 259 -19.95 0.03 10.81
N MET A 260 -18.65 0.20 10.55
CA MET A 260 -17.80 1.15 11.26
C MET A 260 -18.31 2.58 11.11
N ASP A 261 -18.66 2.99 9.89
CA ASP A 261 -19.18 4.33 9.60
C ASP A 261 -20.56 4.56 10.25
N ASN A 262 -21.42 3.53 10.27
CA ASN A 262 -22.71 3.61 10.95
C ASN A 262 -22.56 3.74 12.47
N ILE A 263 -21.63 3.02 13.10
CA ILE A 263 -21.34 3.17 14.55
C ILE A 263 -20.83 4.58 14.84
N ARG A 264 -19.93 5.12 14.01
CA ARG A 264 -19.41 6.48 14.17
C ARG A 264 -20.48 7.56 14.00
N ALA A 265 -21.41 7.38 13.08
CA ALA A 265 -22.44 8.37 12.78
C ALA A 265 -23.65 8.29 13.73
N ASN A 266 -24.11 7.08 14.03
CA ASN A 266 -25.41 6.83 14.67
C ASN A 266 -25.32 6.00 15.96
N GLY A 267 -24.15 5.47 16.30
CA GLY A 267 -23.95 4.67 17.50
C GLY A 267 -24.01 5.50 18.78
N THR A 268 -24.34 4.83 19.88
CA THR A 268 -24.21 5.41 21.22
C THR A 268 -22.75 5.66 21.58
N GLU A 269 -22.49 6.51 22.58
CA GLU A 269 -21.11 6.73 23.07
C GLU A 269 -20.43 5.43 23.53
N GLU A 270 -21.20 4.47 24.05
CA GLU A 270 -20.68 3.17 24.46
C GLU A 270 -20.22 2.36 23.25
N GLN A 271 -21.05 2.25 22.21
CA GLN A 271 -20.70 1.55 20.96
C GLN A 271 -19.50 2.19 20.25
N GLN A 272 -19.40 3.53 20.26
CA GLN A 272 -18.23 4.23 19.70
C GLN A 272 -16.96 3.92 20.49
N ARG A 273 -17.02 3.96 21.82
CA ARG A 273 -15.89 3.59 22.69
C ARG A 273 -15.47 2.12 22.51
N GLU A 274 -16.43 1.21 22.38
CA GLU A 274 -16.15 -0.21 22.11
C GLU A 274 -15.42 -0.39 20.78
N LEU A 275 -15.90 0.24 19.71
CA LEU A 275 -15.24 0.21 18.40
C LEU A 275 -13.81 0.76 18.47
N ASP A 276 -13.61 1.91 19.11
CA ASP A 276 -12.28 2.51 19.27
C ASP A 276 -11.32 1.57 20.04
N ASN A 277 -11.82 0.91 21.09
CA ASN A 277 -11.07 -0.08 21.86
C ASN A 277 -10.72 -1.32 21.04
N GLU A 278 -11.65 -1.83 20.22
CA GLU A 278 -11.39 -2.96 19.33
C GLU A 278 -10.31 -2.63 18.30
N ILE A 279 -10.37 -1.43 17.72
CA ILE A 279 -9.36 -0.94 16.77
C ILE A 279 -8.00 -0.82 17.47
N GLU A 280 -7.93 -0.19 18.64
CA GLU A 280 -6.68 -0.06 19.40
C GLU A 280 -6.10 -1.44 19.74
N GLN A 281 -6.93 -2.35 20.20
CA GLN A 281 -6.50 -3.69 20.56
C GLN A 281 -5.94 -4.44 19.35
N ALA A 282 -6.62 -4.40 18.21
CA ALA A 282 -6.16 -5.04 16.98
C ALA A 282 -4.82 -4.45 16.52
N TYR A 283 -4.67 -3.12 16.59
CA TYR A 283 -3.41 -2.44 16.27
C TYR A 283 -2.25 -2.90 17.17
N LEU A 284 -2.46 -2.90 18.49
CA LEU A 284 -1.44 -3.32 19.45
C LEU A 284 -1.08 -4.81 19.29
N GLU A 285 -2.06 -5.67 18.99
CA GLU A 285 -1.82 -7.10 18.75
C GLU A 285 -0.95 -7.33 17.51
N LYS A 286 -1.24 -6.65 16.39
CA LYS A 286 -0.44 -6.76 15.16
C LYS A 286 0.99 -6.23 15.34
N GLU A 287 1.18 -5.12 16.06
CA GLU A 287 2.53 -4.63 16.36
C GLU A 287 3.31 -5.60 17.27
N ILE A 288 2.64 -6.22 18.24
CA ILE A 288 3.25 -7.25 19.09
C ILE A 288 3.66 -8.48 18.27
N GLU A 289 2.80 -8.95 17.37
CA GLU A 289 3.07 -10.07 16.46
C GLU A 289 4.33 -9.82 15.64
N ARG A 290 4.39 -8.68 14.92
CA ARG A 290 5.55 -8.28 14.11
C ARG A 290 6.84 -8.20 14.93
N MET A 291 6.75 -7.77 16.18
CA MET A 291 7.90 -7.74 17.08
C MET A 291 8.41 -9.15 17.43
N TYR A 292 7.52 -10.12 17.65
CA TYR A 292 7.92 -11.50 17.90
C TYR A 292 8.51 -12.17 16.66
N GLU A 293 7.89 -11.98 15.48
CA GLU A 293 8.42 -12.50 14.21
C GLU A 293 9.83 -11.97 13.94
N ARG A 294 10.04 -10.68 14.19
CA ARG A 294 11.36 -10.06 14.09
C ARG A 294 12.37 -10.71 15.05
N LEU A 295 12.00 -10.91 16.31
CA LEU A 295 12.88 -11.57 17.29
C LEU A 295 13.28 -12.98 16.86
N ALA A 296 12.31 -13.73 16.35
CA ALA A 296 12.54 -15.09 15.88
C ALA A 296 13.53 -15.13 14.71
N LYS A 297 13.52 -14.11 13.83
CA LYS A 297 14.36 -14.07 12.62
C LYS A 297 15.73 -13.42 12.83
N THR A 298 15.81 -12.31 13.56
CA THR A 298 17.04 -11.50 13.60
C THR A 298 17.95 -11.84 14.77
N GLY A 299 17.49 -12.62 15.75
CA GLY A 299 18.27 -13.03 16.93
C GLY A 299 18.87 -11.87 17.75
N SER A 300 18.41 -10.63 17.51
CA SER A 300 19.06 -9.41 18.01
C SER A 300 18.43 -8.88 19.30
N ASP A 301 19.29 -8.26 20.11
CA ASP A 301 19.10 -7.68 21.44
C ASP A 301 17.67 -7.73 22.02
N THR A 302 17.37 -8.85 22.67
CA THR A 302 16.08 -9.14 23.31
C THR A 302 15.66 -8.06 24.31
N ALA A 303 16.58 -7.26 24.85
CA ALA A 303 16.30 -6.26 25.87
C ALA A 303 15.41 -5.11 25.37
N VAL A 304 15.75 -4.47 24.24
CA VAL A 304 14.98 -3.34 23.68
C VAL A 304 13.60 -3.81 23.20
N VAL A 305 13.55 -4.98 22.58
CA VAL A 305 12.30 -5.56 22.10
C VAL A 305 11.42 -5.98 23.29
N SER A 306 12.01 -6.55 24.35
CA SER A 306 11.32 -6.89 25.59
C SER A 306 10.74 -5.67 26.30
N GLU A 307 11.46 -4.54 26.35
CA GLU A 307 10.94 -3.31 26.96
C GLU A 307 9.76 -2.73 26.15
N LYS A 308 9.88 -2.67 24.82
CA LYS A 308 8.78 -2.25 23.93
C LYS A 308 7.57 -3.19 24.04
N LEU A 309 7.79 -4.50 24.03
CA LEU A 309 6.75 -5.51 24.26
C LEU A 309 6.05 -5.30 25.61
N THR A 310 6.83 -5.00 26.65
CA THR A 310 6.29 -4.72 27.99
C THR A 310 5.43 -3.45 27.98
N LYS A 311 5.88 -2.38 27.30
CA LYS A 311 5.10 -1.13 27.15
C LYS A 311 3.79 -1.36 26.37
N LEU A 312 3.83 -2.10 25.26
CA LEU A 312 2.64 -2.44 24.48
C LEU A 312 1.66 -3.33 25.25
N LYS A 313 2.17 -4.36 25.95
CA LYS A 313 1.34 -5.22 26.82
C LYS A 313 0.70 -4.43 27.96
N LYS A 314 1.42 -3.49 28.59
CA LYS A 314 0.87 -2.60 29.61
C LYS A 314 -0.23 -1.69 29.06
N ARG A 315 -0.07 -1.15 27.86
CA ARG A 315 -1.14 -0.39 27.18
C ARG A 315 -2.36 -1.27 26.92
N ARG A 316 -2.17 -2.48 26.41
CA ARG A 316 -3.25 -3.46 26.19
C ARG A 316 -3.98 -3.85 27.49
N LEU A 317 -3.27 -3.94 28.62
CA LEU A 317 -3.85 -4.31 29.92
C LEU A 317 -4.65 -3.18 30.58
N LYS A 318 -4.47 -1.91 30.20
CA LYS A 318 -5.24 -0.79 30.76
C LYS A 318 -6.73 -0.80 30.38
N TRP A 319 -7.11 -1.64 29.43
CA TRP A 319 -8.44 -1.67 28.82
C TRP A 319 -9.13 -3.05 28.95
N LYS A 320 -8.60 -3.95 29.79
CA LYS A 320 -9.30 -5.15 30.26
C LYS A 320 -10.00 -4.87 31.57
#